data_AF-A0A7J8D6L3-F1
#
_entry.id   AF-A0A7J8D6L3-F1
#
_cell.length_a   1.000
_cell.length_b   1.000
_cell.length_c   1.000
_cell.angle_alpha   90.00
_cell.angle_beta   90.00
_cell.angle_gamma   90.00
#
_symmetry.space_group_name_H-M   'P 1'
#
loop_
_entity.id
_entity.type
_entity.pdbx_description
1 polymer ?
#
loop_
_entity_poly.entity_id
_entity_poly.type
_entity_poly.pdbx_seq_one_letter_code
_entity_poly.pdbx_strand_id
1 'polypeptide(L)'
;MRHVILLFTRREDLGGGSLRDFVATTDNLSLRSLVRECDGRCCAFDNRATGEGQRRQLEELMAAVKRLERARQRAFLSNHLFFEAQKLQRDGGGAREEVPEPYLAQVRAQVAKHRRDLEERERNPALRERNPALRALLGAKKWILLNTELCVCVVWCSLLILLILLIICYHV
;
A
#
# COMPACT_ATOMS: atom_id res chain seq x y z
N MET A 1 -3.05 -2.08 17.89
CA MET A 1 -2.29 -1.00 17.23
C MET A 1 -1.72 0.05 18.20
N ARG A 2 -1.20 -0.37 19.36
CA ARG A 2 -0.81 0.55 20.45
C ARG A 2 0.45 1.38 20.15
N HIS A 3 1.35 0.85 19.33
CA HIS A 3 2.63 1.47 18.94
C HIS A 3 2.63 1.97 17.49
N VAL A 4 1.44 2.15 16.89
CA VAL A 4 1.30 2.51 15.47
C VAL A 4 0.80 3.94 15.34
N ILE A 5 1.36 4.66 14.35
CA ILE A 5 0.91 5.96 13.85
C ILE A 5 0.50 5.75 12.39
N LEU A 6 -0.68 6.21 11.99
CA LEU A 6 -1.14 6.13 10.61
C LEU A 6 -0.61 7.33 9.82
N LEU A 7 0.07 7.06 8.70
CA LEU A 7 0.59 8.08 7.80
C LEU A 7 -0.27 8.15 6.53
N PHE A 8 -0.91 9.28 6.32
CA PHE A 8 -1.67 9.57 5.11
C PHE A 8 -0.76 10.31 4.13
N THR A 9 -0.55 9.74 2.95
CA THR A 9 0.17 10.41 1.87
C THR A 9 -0.79 11.24 1.03
N ARG A 10 -0.23 12.12 0.18
CA ARG A 10 -0.96 13.07 -0.66
C ARG A 10 -1.80 14.06 0.13
N ARG A 11 -1.19 14.72 1.13
CA ARG A 11 -1.82 15.77 1.93
C ARG A 11 -2.42 16.90 1.08
N GLU A 12 -1.85 17.17 -0.08
CA GLU A 12 -2.33 18.16 -1.05
C GLU A 12 -3.77 17.91 -1.50
N ASP A 13 -4.23 16.64 -1.52
CA ASP A 13 -5.60 16.27 -1.87
C ASP A 13 -6.63 16.76 -0.83
N LEU A 14 -6.19 17.15 0.38
CA LEU A 14 -7.06 17.72 1.41
C LEU A 14 -7.50 19.16 1.09
N GLY A 15 -6.93 19.80 0.07
CA GLY A 15 -7.32 21.16 -0.34
C GLY A 15 -7.15 22.22 0.75
N GLY A 16 -6.15 22.04 1.64
CA GLY A 16 -5.94 22.88 2.82
C GLY A 16 -6.80 22.51 4.03
N GLY A 17 -7.72 21.55 3.89
CA GLY A 17 -8.52 20.99 4.98
C GLY A 17 -7.69 20.17 5.99
N SER A 18 -8.29 19.88 7.15
CA SER A 18 -7.61 19.12 8.19
C SER A 18 -7.76 17.61 7.99
N LEU A 19 -6.68 16.85 8.25
CA LEU A 19 -6.74 15.39 8.26
C LEU A 19 -7.76 14.87 9.28
N ARG A 20 -7.91 15.56 10.40
CA ARG A 20 -8.86 15.18 11.45
C ARG A 20 -10.30 15.25 10.96
N ASP A 21 -10.65 16.29 10.22
CA ASP A 21 -11.99 16.45 9.65
C ASP A 21 -12.24 15.40 8.58
N PHE A 22 -11.27 15.16 7.69
CA PHE A 22 -11.36 14.09 6.69
C PHE A 22 -11.65 12.72 7.32
N VAL A 23 -10.92 12.37 8.38
CA VAL A 23 -11.10 11.10 9.10
C VAL A 23 -12.44 11.06 9.86
N ALA A 24 -12.95 12.19 10.32
CA ALA A 24 -14.23 12.27 11.01
C ALA A 24 -15.42 12.12 10.04
N THR A 25 -15.29 12.64 8.82
CA THR A 25 -16.38 12.73 7.84
C THR A 25 -16.37 11.63 6.78
N THR A 26 -15.28 10.87 6.65
CA THR A 26 -15.22 9.76 5.68
C THR A 26 -16.29 8.69 5.94
N ASP A 27 -16.90 8.22 4.87
CA ASP A 27 -17.81 7.07 4.82
C ASP A 27 -17.08 5.72 4.98
N ASN A 28 -15.74 5.71 4.91
CA ASN A 28 -14.93 4.52 5.08
C ASN A 28 -14.88 4.07 6.55
N LEU A 29 -15.87 3.28 6.96
CA LEU A 29 -16.02 2.75 8.32
C LEU A 29 -14.79 1.98 8.80
N SER A 30 -14.13 1.23 7.90
CA SER A 30 -12.93 0.48 8.28
C SER A 30 -11.74 1.38 8.55
N LEU A 31 -11.57 2.45 7.77
CA LEU A 31 -10.56 3.47 8.05
C LEU A 31 -10.82 4.14 9.40
N ARG A 32 -12.09 4.49 9.68
CA ARG A 32 -12.49 5.06 10.98
C ARG A 32 -12.20 4.10 12.13
N SER A 33 -12.46 2.80 11.96
CA SER A 33 -12.10 1.76 12.93
C SER A 33 -10.59 1.70 13.15
N LEU A 34 -9.80 1.66 12.07
CA LEU A 34 -8.34 1.59 12.16
C LEU A 34 -7.75 2.80 12.88
N VAL A 35 -8.24 4.00 12.57
CA VAL A 35 -7.86 5.24 13.29
C VAL A 35 -8.18 5.12 14.77
N ARG A 36 -9.37 4.61 15.13
CA ARG A 36 -9.76 4.39 16.53
C ARG A 36 -8.87 3.38 17.24
N GLU A 37 -8.51 2.27 16.59
CA GLU A 37 -7.57 1.28 17.12
C GLU A 37 -6.16 1.87 17.34
N CYS A 38 -5.81 2.89 16.56
CA CYS A 38 -4.62 3.71 16.71
C CYS A 38 -4.81 4.90 17.66
N ASP A 39 -5.86 4.92 18.49
CA ASP A 39 -6.25 6.02 19.39
C ASP A 39 -6.19 7.42 18.72
N GLY A 40 -6.56 7.50 17.44
CA GLY A 40 -6.54 8.76 16.67
C GLY A 40 -5.15 9.26 16.25
N ARG A 41 -4.08 8.47 16.43
CA ARG A 41 -2.72 8.84 16.02
C ARG A 41 -2.59 8.80 14.49
N CYS A 42 -2.67 9.96 13.87
CA CYS A 42 -2.51 10.12 12.42
C CYS A 42 -1.66 11.34 12.06
N CYS A 43 -0.93 11.26 10.96
CA CYS A 43 -0.19 12.36 10.34
C CYS A 43 -0.46 12.38 8.83
N ALA A 44 -0.42 13.56 8.20
CA ALA A 44 -0.57 13.72 6.75
C ALA A 44 0.69 14.31 6.13
N PHE A 45 1.16 13.71 5.03
CA PHE A 45 2.39 14.05 4.33
C PHE A 45 2.09 14.38 2.86
N ASP A 46 2.66 15.50 2.41
CA ASP A 46 2.92 15.75 1.00
C ASP A 46 4.37 15.31 0.74
N ASN A 47 4.54 14.17 0.06
CA ASN A 47 5.86 13.61 -0.23
C ASN A 47 6.63 14.42 -1.30
N ARG A 48 5.98 15.41 -1.92
CA ARG A 48 6.57 16.33 -2.91
C ARG A 48 7.01 17.64 -2.26
N ALA A 49 6.60 17.91 -1.03
CA ALA A 49 6.98 19.12 -0.31
C ALA A 49 8.49 19.16 -0.05
N THR A 50 9.08 20.33 -0.23
CA THR A 50 10.51 20.61 0.00
C THR A 50 10.67 21.78 0.98
N GLY A 51 11.89 22.02 1.45
CA GLY A 51 12.22 23.17 2.30
C GLY A 51 11.42 23.18 3.61
N GLU A 52 10.79 24.32 3.92
CA GLU A 52 10.03 24.52 5.15
C GLU A 52 8.81 23.61 5.26
N GLY A 53 8.11 23.37 4.14
CA GLY A 53 6.95 22.48 4.12
C GLY A 53 7.32 21.07 4.55
N GLN A 54 8.47 20.57 4.06
CA GLN A 54 9.01 19.27 4.44
C GLN A 54 9.42 19.21 5.92
N ARG A 55 10.09 20.25 6.43
CA ARG A 55 10.51 20.32 7.83
C ARG A 55 9.32 20.32 8.77
N ARG A 56 8.28 21.10 8.46
CA ARG A 56 7.07 21.22 9.29
C ARG A 56 6.33 19.89 9.43
N GLN A 57 6.15 19.14 8.34
CA GLN A 57 5.49 17.83 8.41
C GLN A 57 6.34 16.78 9.13
N LEU A 58 7.67 16.85 9.03
CA LEU A 58 8.58 16.00 9.80
C LEU A 58 8.48 16.31 11.30
N GLU A 59 8.44 17.58 11.69
CA GLU A 59 8.25 17.99 13.09
C GLU A 59 6.92 17.50 13.66
N GLU A 60 5.84 17.55 12.86
CA GLU A 60 4.53 17.02 13.22
C GLU A 60 4.59 15.51 13.53
N LEU A 61 5.25 14.73 12.65
CA LEU A 61 5.45 13.30 12.85
C LEU A 61 6.31 13.01 14.10
N MET A 62 7.43 13.72 14.26
CA MET A 62 8.30 13.54 15.43
C MET A 62 7.59 13.90 16.74
N ALA A 63 6.70 14.90 16.73
CA ALA A 63 5.86 15.22 17.88
C ALA A 63 4.84 14.11 18.17
N ALA A 64 4.29 13.46 17.14
CA ALA A 64 3.42 12.29 17.32
C ALA A 64 4.19 11.09 17.89
N VAL A 65 5.40 10.81 17.41
CA VAL A 65 6.29 9.76 17.94
C VAL A 65 6.61 10.02 19.41
N LYS A 66 7.04 11.23 19.77
CA LYS A 66 7.33 11.58 21.18
C LYS A 66 6.10 11.44 22.08
N ARG A 67 4.90 11.80 21.60
CA ARG A 67 3.65 11.59 22.34
C ARG A 67 3.36 10.10 22.55
N LEU A 68 3.57 9.29 21.51
CA LEU A 68 3.41 7.85 21.59
C LEU A 68 4.39 7.22 22.59
N GLU A 69 5.67 7.58 22.53
CA GLU A 69 6.69 7.08 23.47
C GLU A 69 6.33 7.36 24.93
N ARG A 70 5.88 8.59 25.24
CA ARG A 70 5.43 8.95 26.59
C ARG A 70 4.22 8.13 27.02
N ALA A 71 3.22 7.99 26.14
CA ALA A 71 2.02 7.20 26.43
C ALA A 71 2.32 5.70 26.62
N ARG A 72 3.43 5.21 26.07
CA ARG A 72 3.90 3.82 26.25
C ARG A 72 4.97 3.66 27.31
N GLN A 73 5.23 4.70 28.12
CA GLN A 73 6.26 4.66 29.17
C GLN A 73 7.63 4.25 28.61
N ARG A 74 7.93 4.66 27.37
CA ARG A 74 9.13 4.27 26.60
C ARG A 74 9.26 2.76 26.34
N ALA A 75 8.22 1.97 26.55
CA ALA A 75 8.20 0.57 26.16
C ALA A 75 8.14 0.45 24.63
N PHE A 76 9.09 -0.29 24.06
CA PHE A 76 9.09 -0.64 22.65
C PHE A 76 8.00 -1.66 22.32
N LEU A 77 7.63 -1.72 21.04
CA LEU A 77 6.86 -2.86 20.54
C LEU A 77 7.74 -4.10 20.72
N SER A 78 7.22 -5.11 21.42
CA SER A 78 7.92 -6.37 21.63
C SER A 78 6.95 -7.53 21.37
N ASN A 79 7.51 -8.67 21.00
CA ASN A 79 6.82 -9.94 20.86
C ASN A 79 7.80 -11.07 21.17
N HIS A 80 7.32 -12.31 21.15
CA HIS A 80 8.13 -13.49 21.41
C HIS A 80 9.41 -13.55 20.53
N LEU A 81 9.31 -13.22 19.24
CA LEU A 81 10.48 -13.23 18.35
C LEU A 81 11.53 -12.18 18.73
N PHE A 82 11.12 -10.99 19.18
CA PHE A 82 12.08 -9.99 19.68
C PHE A 82 12.80 -10.47 20.95
N PHE A 83 12.09 -11.18 21.84
CA PHE A 83 12.68 -11.77 23.04
C PHE A 83 13.71 -12.85 22.69
N GLU A 84 13.37 -13.77 21.78
CA GLU A 84 14.29 -14.80 21.30
C GLU A 84 15.52 -14.20 20.62
N ALA A 85 15.34 -13.19 19.76
CA ALA A 85 16.45 -12.49 19.13
C ALA A 85 17.39 -11.83 20.16
N GLN A 86 16.84 -11.21 21.20
CA GLN A 86 17.64 -10.59 22.26
C GLN A 86 18.41 -11.63 23.08
N LYS A 87 17.79 -12.78 23.37
CA LYS A 87 18.45 -13.89 24.07
C LYS A 87 19.63 -14.42 23.25
N LEU A 88 19.42 -14.65 21.95
CA LEU A 88 20.47 -15.08 21.02
C LEU A 88 21.65 -14.09 20.95
N GLN A 89 21.38 -12.79 20.96
CA GLN A 89 22.42 -11.76 20.98
C GLN A 89 23.25 -11.79 22.28
N ARG A 90 22.62 -12.06 23.43
CA ARG A 90 23.31 -12.14 24.73
C ARG A 90 24.14 -13.43 24.85
N ASP A 91 23.60 -14.55 24.37
CA ASP A 91 24.25 -15.85 24.46
C ASP A 91 25.34 -16.04 23.38
N GLY A 92 25.30 -15.25 22.29
CA GLY A 92 26.17 -15.36 21.11
C GLY A 92 27.45 -14.51 21.13
N GLY A 93 27.98 -14.13 22.30
CA GLY A 93 29.17 -13.28 22.47
C GLY A 93 30.51 -13.83 21.95
N GLY A 94 30.51 -14.87 21.12
CA GLY A 94 31.72 -15.43 20.51
C GLY A 94 31.41 -16.17 19.19
N ALA A 95 31.79 -15.56 18.07
CA ALA A 95 32.11 -16.22 16.81
C ALA A 95 31.11 -17.27 16.26
N ARG A 96 29.80 -16.97 16.24
CA ARG A 96 28.84 -17.76 15.45
C ARG A 96 27.90 -16.83 14.67
N GLU A 97 28.20 -16.65 13.39
CA GLU A 97 27.47 -15.77 12.47
C GLU A 97 26.15 -16.41 11.96
N GLU A 98 25.92 -17.68 12.27
CA GLU A 98 24.74 -18.43 11.87
C GLU A 98 23.60 -18.28 12.88
N VAL A 99 22.51 -17.65 12.44
CA VAL A 99 21.25 -17.57 13.18
C VAL A 99 20.71 -18.98 13.43
N PRO A 100 20.36 -19.36 14.68
CA PRO A 100 19.89 -20.72 14.97
C PRO A 100 18.64 -21.11 14.18
N GLU A 101 18.68 -22.29 13.55
CA GLU A 101 17.57 -22.85 12.77
C GLU A 101 16.23 -22.90 13.53
N PRO A 102 16.16 -23.23 14.84
CA PRO A 102 14.90 -23.18 15.58
C PRO A 102 14.24 -21.79 15.58
N TYR A 103 15.04 -20.71 15.66
CA TYR A 103 14.54 -19.34 15.59
C TYR A 103 14.06 -19.00 14.18
N LEU A 104 14.82 -19.38 13.14
CA LEU A 104 14.41 -19.18 11.75
C LEU A 104 13.10 -19.90 11.43
N ALA A 105 12.91 -21.12 11.94
CA ALA A 105 11.67 -21.87 11.80
C ALA A 105 10.47 -21.12 12.43
N GLN A 106 10.64 -20.53 13.63
CA GLN A 106 9.60 -19.72 14.26
C GLN A 106 9.25 -18.46 13.44
N VAL A 107 10.27 -17.74 12.94
CA VAL A 107 10.07 -16.55 12.09
C VAL A 107 9.31 -16.93 10.82
N ARG A 108 9.74 -18.00 10.13
CA ARG A 108 9.08 -18.50 8.91
C ARG A 108 7.63 -18.90 9.18
N ALA A 109 7.36 -19.60 10.28
CA ALA A 109 6.01 -20.00 10.67
C ALA A 109 5.10 -18.78 10.91
N GLN A 110 5.60 -17.76 11.61
CA GLN A 110 4.81 -16.55 11.87
C GLN A 110 4.54 -15.74 10.59
N VAL A 111 5.52 -15.62 9.69
CA VAL A 111 5.33 -14.99 8.38
C VAL A 111 4.32 -15.75 7.53
N ALA A 112 4.41 -17.09 7.49
CA ALA A 112 3.47 -17.93 6.76
C ALA A 112 2.03 -17.78 7.30
N LYS A 113 1.86 -17.70 8.62
CA LYS A 113 0.56 -17.45 9.25
C LYS A 113 -0.03 -16.10 8.82
N HIS A 114 0.73 -15.01 8.99
CA HIS A 114 0.24 -13.68 8.59
C HIS A 114 -0.07 -13.59 7.10
N ARG A 115 0.73 -14.25 6.24
CA ARG A 115 0.46 -14.30 4.81
C ARG A 115 -0.88 -14.99 4.51
N ARG A 116 -1.15 -16.14 5.14
CA ARG A 116 -2.44 -16.84 4.98
C ARG A 116 -3.61 -15.97 5.42
N ASP A 117 -3.49 -15.30 6.57
CA ASP A 117 -4.54 -14.41 7.08
C ASP A 117 -4.82 -13.23 6.11
N LEU A 118 -3.78 -12.69 5.45
CA LEU A 118 -3.92 -11.66 4.42
C LEU A 118 -4.59 -12.20 3.16
N GLU A 119 -4.15 -13.36 2.66
CA GLU A 119 -4.73 -14.01 1.48
C GLU A 119 -6.20 -14.37 1.69
N GLU A 120 -6.57 -14.82 2.90
CA GLU A 120 -7.95 -15.12 3.26
C GLU A 120 -8.81 -13.85 3.30
N ARG A 121 -8.29 -12.76 3.87
CA ARG A 121 -8.95 -11.45 3.85
C ARG A 121 -9.10 -10.90 2.44
N GLU A 122 -8.10 -11.03 1.58
CA GLU A 122 -8.19 -10.60 0.18
C GLU A 122 -9.18 -11.44 -0.63
N ARG A 123 -9.26 -12.74 -0.33
CA ARG A 123 -10.23 -13.66 -0.95
C ARG A 123 -11.66 -13.38 -0.49
N ASN A 124 -11.87 -12.72 0.67
CA ASN A 124 -13.18 -12.37 1.17
C ASN A 124 -13.91 -11.40 0.20
N PRO A 125 -15.03 -11.83 -0.43
CA PRO A 125 -15.73 -11.05 -1.44
C PRO A 125 -16.24 -9.70 -0.93
N ALA A 126 -16.50 -9.57 0.37
CA ALA A 126 -16.94 -8.31 0.99
C ALA A 126 -15.88 -7.19 0.98
N LEU A 127 -14.57 -7.53 0.93
CA LEU A 127 -13.49 -6.54 0.84
C LEU A 127 -13.18 -6.15 -0.61
N ARG A 128 -13.46 -7.05 -1.56
CA ARG A 128 -13.27 -6.85 -3.01
C ARG A 128 -14.30 -5.90 -3.63
N GLU A 129 -15.40 -5.63 -2.95
CA GLU A 129 -16.49 -4.77 -3.41
C GLU A 129 -16.29 -3.27 -3.07
N ARG A 130 -15.10 -2.86 -2.59
CA ARG A 130 -14.88 -1.50 -2.08
C ARG A 130 -14.92 -0.37 -3.11
N ASN A 131 -14.96 -0.64 -4.41
CA ASN A 131 -15.11 0.43 -5.40
C ASN A 131 -15.67 -0.08 -6.74
N PRO A 132 -17.00 -0.23 -6.87
CA PRO A 132 -17.64 -0.66 -8.12
C PRO A 132 -17.34 0.32 -9.28
N ALA A 133 -17.20 1.61 -8.97
CA ALA A 133 -16.86 2.63 -9.95
C ALA A 133 -15.44 2.43 -10.51
N LEU A 134 -14.43 2.17 -9.66
CA LEU A 134 -13.07 1.87 -10.12
C LEU A 134 -13.03 0.62 -11.02
N ARG A 135 -13.86 -0.39 -10.72
CA ARG A 135 -13.97 -1.62 -11.50
C ARG A 135 -14.61 -1.38 -12.86
N ALA A 136 -15.68 -0.59 -12.91
CA ALA A 136 -16.30 -0.15 -14.15
C ALA A 136 -15.33 0.70 -14.99
N LEU A 137 -14.53 1.56 -14.35
CA LEU A 137 -13.55 2.43 -15.02
C LEU A 137 -12.36 1.64 -15.57
N LEU A 138 -11.84 0.65 -14.82
CA LEU A 138 -10.83 -0.28 -15.30
C LEU A 138 -11.37 -1.16 -16.44
N GLY A 139 -12.62 -1.61 -16.34
CA GLY A 139 -13.31 -2.35 -17.40
C GLY A 139 -13.46 -1.52 -18.67
N ALA A 140 -13.93 -0.28 -18.54
CA ALA A 140 -14.04 0.67 -19.65
C ALA A 140 -12.68 0.97 -20.29
N LYS A 141 -11.64 1.21 -19.47
CA LYS A 141 -10.27 1.45 -19.97
C LYS A 141 -9.72 0.25 -20.73
N LYS A 142 -9.97 -0.98 -20.24
CA LYS A 142 -9.55 -2.22 -20.91
C LYS A 142 -10.32 -2.44 -22.22
N TRP A 143 -11.61 -2.14 -22.25
CA TRP A 143 -12.44 -2.20 -23.45
C TRP A 143 -12.00 -1.19 -24.52
N ILE A 144 -11.73 0.06 -24.11
CA ILE A 144 -11.21 1.10 -25.01
C ILE A 144 -9.88 0.66 -25.63
N LEU A 145 -8.94 0.17 -24.80
CA LEU A 145 -7.62 -0.27 -25.29
C LEU A 145 -7.74 -1.43 -26.31
N LEU A 146 -8.62 -2.41 -26.05
CA LEU A 146 -8.83 -3.55 -26.96
C LEU A 146 -9.44 -3.11 -28.30
N ASN A 147 -10.38 -2.16 -28.27
CA ASN A 147 -11.02 -1.66 -29.49
C ASN A 147 -10.12 -0.76 -30.32
N THR A 148 -9.18 -0.03 -29.69
CA THR A 148 -8.18 0.76 -30.43
C THR A 148 -7.22 -0.15 -31.19
N GLU A 149 -6.72 -1.22 -30.56
CA GLU A 149 -5.87 -2.22 -31.22
C GLU A 149 -6.61 -2.93 -32.37
N LEU A 150 -7.85 -3.35 -32.15
CA LEU A 150 -8.70 -3.97 -33.19
C LEU A 150 -8.94 -3.02 -34.37
N CYS A 151 -9.19 -1.73 -34.10
CA CYS A 151 -9.43 -0.74 -35.15
C CYS A 151 -8.20 -0.52 -36.02
N VAL A 152 -7.01 -0.42 -35.41
CA VAL A 152 -5.74 -0.29 -36.13
C VAL A 152 -5.51 -1.51 -37.03
N CYS A 153 -5.70 -2.74 -36.50
CA CYS A 153 -5.58 -3.96 -37.30
C CYS A 153 -6.51 -3.97 -38.52
N VAL A 154 -7.79 -3.61 -38.37
CA VAL A 154 -8.76 -3.59 -39.48
C VAL A 154 -8.37 -2.57 -40.55
N VAL A 155 -7.91 -1.37 -40.16
CA VAL A 155 -7.46 -0.34 -41.11
C VAL A 155 -6.24 -0.81 -41.90
N TRP A 156 -5.22 -1.37 -41.23
CA TRP A 156 -4.03 -1.90 -41.92
C TRP A 156 -4.36 -3.09 -42.82
N CYS A 157 -5.23 -4.01 -42.40
CA CYS A 157 -5.70 -5.12 -43.24
C CYS A 157 -6.44 -4.60 -44.48
N SER A 158 -7.30 -3.59 -44.33
CA SER A 158 -8.04 -3.01 -45.44
C SER A 158 -7.12 -2.31 -46.45
N LEU A 159 -6.14 -1.54 -45.97
CA LEU A 159 -5.12 -0.91 -46.81
C LEU A 159 -4.27 -1.93 -47.55
N LEU A 160 -3.88 -3.02 -46.89
CA LEU A 160 -3.14 -4.11 -47.52
C LEU A 160 -3.95 -4.77 -48.63
N ILE A 161 -5.24 -5.05 -48.40
CA ILE A 161 -6.14 -5.62 -49.41
C ILE A 161 -6.28 -4.70 -50.61
N LEU A 162 -6.48 -3.39 -50.38
CA LEU A 162 -6.57 -2.39 -51.46
C LEU A 162 -5.28 -2.31 -52.27
N LEU A 163 -4.11 -2.34 -51.61
CA LEU A 163 -2.82 -2.35 -52.28
C LEU A 163 -2.66 -3.58 -53.20
N ILE A 164 -3.04 -4.76 -52.72
CA ILE A 164 -3.01 -5.99 -53.51
C ILE A 164 -3.94 -5.88 -54.72
N LEU A 165 -5.16 -5.39 -54.53
CA LEU A 165 -6.12 -5.18 -55.64
C LEU A 165 -5.58 -4.19 -56.68
N LEU A 166 -4.97 -3.08 -56.25
CA LEU A 166 -4.36 -2.11 -57.17
C LEU A 166 -3.21 -2.73 -57.97
N ILE A 167 -2.36 -3.53 -57.34
CA ILE A 167 -1.27 -4.25 -58.02
C ILE A 167 -1.86 -5.17 -59.10
N ILE A 168 -2.88 -5.95 -58.77
CA ILE A 168 -3.55 -6.85 -59.72
C ILE A 168 -4.17 -6.05 -60.88
N CYS A 169 -4.85 -4.94 -60.62
CA CYS A 169 -5.48 -4.12 -61.64
C CYS A 169 -4.50 -3.34 -62.54
N TYR A 170 -3.29 -3.02 -62.06
CA TYR A 170 -2.27 -2.31 -62.83
C TYR A 170 -1.33 -3.24 -63.61
N HIS A 171 -1.24 -4.52 -63.23
CA HIS A 171 -0.37 -5.51 -63.89
C HIS A 171 -1.08 -6.41 -64.92
N VAL A 172 -2.39 -6.20 -65.11
CA VAL A 172 -3.23 -6.79 -66.17
C VAL A 172 -3.44 -5.75 -67.26
#